data_AF-A0A5C3KKI0-F1
#
_entry.id   AF-A0A5C3KKI0-F1
#
_cell.length_a   1.000
_cell.length_b   1.000
_cell.length_c   1.000
_cell.angle_alpha   90.00
_cell.angle_beta   90.00
_cell.angle_gamma   90.00
#
_symmetry.space_group_name_H-M   'P 1'
#
loop_
_entity.id
_entity.type
_entity.pdbx_description
1 polymer ?
#
loop_
_entity_poly.entity_id
_entity_poly.type
_entity_poly.pdbx_seq_one_letter_code
_entity_poly.pdbx_strand_id
1 'polypeptide(L)'
;RGCIARVEGTLLALKTAICQEVASCDLLPLVYDSECIFDPSEMSDIYASERYGKFDITEKPIIGAVGLGVERVMTVRQVDGTTITKREVVLRPQVVLTDSFQ
;
A
#
# COMPACT_ATOMS: atom_id res chain seq x y z
N ARG A 1 -8.30 -1.26 18.33
CA ARG A 1 -9.45 -0.67 17.61
C ARG A 1 -9.40 0.86 17.48
N GLY A 2 -8.82 1.62 18.44
CA GLY A 2 -8.76 3.09 18.35
C GLY A 2 -7.75 3.70 17.36
N CYS A 3 -6.63 3.04 17.05
CA CYS A 3 -5.66 3.57 16.07
C CYS A 3 -6.17 3.53 14.63
N ILE A 4 -6.87 2.46 14.23
CA ILE A 4 -7.40 2.30 12.87
C ILE A 4 -8.41 3.42 12.56
N ALA A 5 -9.34 3.69 13.47
CA ALA A 5 -10.32 4.77 13.31
C ALA A 5 -9.68 6.17 13.18
N ARG A 6 -8.53 6.42 13.80
CA ARG A 6 -7.79 7.69 13.67
C ARG A 6 -7.08 7.81 12.33
N VAL A 7 -6.53 6.70 11.82
CA VAL A 7 -5.90 6.63 10.50
C VAL A 7 -6.95 6.84 9.41
N GLU A 8 -8.09 6.16 9.51
CA GLU A 8 -9.24 6.34 8.62
C GLU A 8 -9.76 7.78 8.62
N GLY A 9 -9.89 8.41 9.80
CA GLY A 9 -10.31 9.82 9.90
C GLY A 9 -9.33 10.79 9.25
N THR A 10 -8.03 10.55 9.40
CA THR A 10 -6.99 11.41 8.80
C THR A 10 -6.95 11.25 7.28
N LEU A 11 -7.15 10.03 6.79
CA LEU A 11 -7.27 9.73 5.36
C LEU A 11 -8.54 10.33 4.74
N LEU A 12 -9.66 10.34 5.45
CA LEU A 12 -10.86 11.01 4.99
C LEU A 12 -10.65 12.53 4.88
N ALA A 13 -9.92 13.13 5.82
CA ALA A 13 -9.53 14.53 5.74
C ALA A 13 -8.59 14.80 4.56
N LEU A 14 -7.63 13.90 4.32
CA LEU A 14 -6.72 13.97 3.16
C LEU A 14 -7.49 13.82 1.83
N LYS A 15 -8.41 12.86 1.75
CA LYS A 15 -9.32 12.66 0.61
C LYS A 15 -10.15 13.93 0.36
N THR A 16 -10.70 14.53 1.41
CA THR A 16 -11.48 15.77 1.30
C THR A 16 -10.62 16.93 0.81
N ALA A 17 -9.39 17.06 1.30
CA ALA A 17 -8.45 18.09 0.89
C ALA A 17 -7.98 17.93 -0.58
N ILE A 18 -7.85 16.68 -1.06
CA ILE A 18 -7.41 16.36 -2.43
C ILE A 18 -8.58 16.45 -3.43
N CYS A 19 -9.77 16.01 -3.04
CA CYS A 19 -10.98 16.07 -3.87
C CYS A 19 -11.48 17.50 -4.12
N GLN A 20 -10.98 18.51 -3.39
CA GLN A 20 -11.41 19.89 -3.60
C GLN A 20 -10.91 20.51 -4.91
N GLU A 21 -9.93 19.95 -5.63
CA GLU A 21 -9.45 20.59 -6.87
C GLU A 21 -9.10 19.74 -8.11
N VAL A 22 -9.09 18.39 -8.14
CA VAL A 22 -8.84 17.68 -9.44
C VAL A 22 -9.55 16.33 -9.57
N ALA A 23 -10.10 16.09 -10.77
CA ALA A 23 -11.01 15.04 -11.21
C ALA A 23 -10.56 13.56 -11.04
N SER A 24 -11.57 12.69 -10.83
CA SER A 24 -11.63 11.27 -11.23
C SER A 24 -10.73 10.22 -10.55
N CYS A 25 -10.05 10.56 -9.44
CA CYS A 25 -9.27 9.56 -8.71
C CYS A 25 -9.51 9.60 -7.20
N ASP A 26 -9.64 8.42 -6.60
CA ASP A 26 -9.73 8.20 -5.16
C ASP A 26 -8.36 7.79 -4.64
N LEU A 27 -7.95 8.32 -3.48
CA LEU A 27 -6.84 7.78 -2.71
C LEU A 27 -7.39 6.96 -1.56
N LEU A 28 -6.96 5.70 -1.47
CA LEU A 28 -7.42 4.74 -0.47
C LEU A 28 -6.26 4.20 0.37
N PRO A 29 -6.50 3.85 1.64
CA PRO A 29 -5.54 3.11 2.44
C PRO A 29 -5.25 1.76 1.78
N LEU A 30 -3.97 1.42 1.65
CA LEU A 30 -3.52 0.11 1.24
C LEU A 30 -3.06 -0.65 2.47
N VAL A 31 -3.76 -1.76 2.76
CA VAL A 31 -3.53 -2.62 3.91
C VAL A 31 -3.31 -4.03 3.40
N TYR A 32 -2.23 -4.64 3.86
CA TYR A 32 -1.94 -6.05 3.59
C TYR A 32 -2.20 -6.88 4.83
N ASP A 33 -2.79 -8.06 4.62
CA ASP A 33 -2.96 -9.04 5.68
C ASP A 33 -1.61 -9.67 6.06
N SER A 34 -1.53 -10.21 7.28
CA SER A 34 -0.45 -11.11 7.66
C SER A 34 -0.40 -12.29 6.70
N GLU A 35 0.80 -12.82 6.45
CA GLU A 35 1.09 -13.91 5.50
C GLU A 35 0.98 -13.53 4.02
N CYS A 36 0.63 -12.27 3.69
CA CYS A 36 0.74 -11.77 2.33
C CYS A 36 2.19 -11.89 1.83
N ILE A 37 2.36 -12.27 0.57
CA ILE A 37 3.68 -12.45 -0.02
C ILE A 37 4.30 -11.09 -0.27
N PHE A 38 5.56 -10.92 0.16
CA PHE A 38 6.33 -9.72 -0.08
C PHE A 38 6.60 -9.53 -1.57
N ASP A 39 6.11 -8.40 -2.08
CA ASP A 39 6.44 -7.89 -3.41
C ASP A 39 7.20 -6.56 -3.27
N PRO A 40 8.50 -6.49 -3.64
CA PRO A 40 9.26 -5.25 -3.55
C PRO A 40 8.80 -4.14 -4.52
N SER A 41 7.92 -4.46 -5.47
CA SER A 41 7.29 -3.48 -6.36
C SER A 41 6.13 -2.73 -5.70
N GLU A 42 5.50 -3.34 -4.69
CA GLU A 42 4.33 -2.79 -3.98
C GLU A 42 4.59 -2.48 -2.50
N MET A 43 5.63 -3.07 -1.90
CA MET A 43 5.96 -2.99 -0.47
C MET A 43 7.42 -2.57 -0.26
N SER A 44 7.75 -2.14 0.96
CA SER A 44 9.13 -1.87 1.39
C SER A 44 9.47 -2.67 2.64
N ASP A 45 10.52 -3.49 2.63
CA ASP A 45 11.00 -4.14 3.86
C ASP A 45 11.67 -3.10 4.77
N ILE A 46 11.20 -3.00 6.02
CA ILE A 46 11.73 -2.06 7.00
C ILE A 46 13.18 -2.38 7.40
N TYR A 47 13.60 -3.64 7.30
CA TYR A 47 14.96 -4.09 7.64
C TYR A 47 15.85 -4.30 6.41
N ALA A 48 15.46 -3.77 5.25
CA ALA A 48 16.20 -3.96 3.99
C ALA A 48 17.69 -3.59 4.10
N SER A 49 18.03 -2.52 4.84
CA SER A 49 19.41 -2.06 5.06
C SER A 49 20.28 -3.09 5.81
N GLU A 50 19.68 -3.90 6.67
CA GLU A 50 20.37 -4.90 7.49
C GLU A 50 20.57 -6.22 6.73
N ARG A 51 19.85 -6.40 5.61
CA ARG A 51 19.82 -7.63 4.81
C ARG A 51 20.69 -7.59 3.55
N TYR A 52 21.37 -6.47 3.27
CA TYR A 52 22.24 -6.33 2.09
C TYR A 52 23.25 -7.48 1.99
N GLY A 53 23.06 -8.33 0.99
CA GLY A 53 24.02 -9.35 0.56
C GLY A 53 23.83 -10.77 1.12
N LYS A 54 22.73 -11.10 1.83
CA LYS A 54 22.62 -12.45 2.43
C LYS A 54 21.47 -13.36 2.02
N PHE A 55 20.32 -12.89 1.54
CA PHE A 55 19.24 -13.82 1.18
C PHE A 55 18.35 -13.29 0.07
N ASP A 56 17.86 -14.22 -0.76
CA ASP A 56 16.68 -13.97 -1.58
C ASP A 56 15.51 -13.67 -0.62
N ILE A 57 14.98 -12.45 -0.67
CA ILE A 57 13.85 -11.99 0.15
C ILE A 57 12.54 -12.00 -0.63
N THR A 58 12.61 -12.28 -1.93
CA THR A 58 11.44 -12.39 -2.79
C THR A 58 10.61 -13.59 -2.35
N GLU A 59 9.28 -13.48 -2.48
CA GLU A 59 8.33 -14.55 -2.15
C GLU A 59 8.20 -14.91 -0.66
N LYS A 60 8.74 -14.09 0.25
CA LYS A 60 8.59 -14.33 1.70
C LYS A 60 7.29 -13.74 2.25
N PRO A 61 6.59 -14.44 3.15
CA PRO A 61 5.42 -13.87 3.79
C PRO A 61 5.79 -12.71 4.71
N ILE A 62 4.92 -11.71 4.78
CA ILE A 62 5.01 -10.61 5.73
C ILE A 62 4.33 -11.00 7.05
N ILE A 63 4.88 -10.56 8.18
CA ILE A 63 4.20 -10.61 9.49
C ILE A 63 3.10 -9.54 9.53
N GLY A 64 3.37 -8.40 8.89
CA GLY A 64 2.41 -7.31 8.76
C GLY A 64 3.04 -6.03 8.25
N ALA A 65 2.18 -5.06 7.97
CA ALA A 65 2.58 -3.72 7.57
C ALA A 65 2.82 -2.81 8.78
N VAL A 66 3.92 -2.05 8.73
CA VAL A 66 4.27 -1.00 9.66
C VAL A 66 4.08 0.33 8.93
N GLY A 67 3.09 1.11 9.35
CA GLY A 67 2.74 2.37 8.69
C GLY A 67 1.64 2.22 7.65
N LEU A 68 1.40 3.31 6.92
CA LEU A 68 0.27 3.43 6.00
C LEU A 68 0.74 3.24 4.55
N GLY A 69 0.16 2.27 3.84
CA GLY A 69 0.20 2.24 2.38
C GLY A 69 -0.93 3.10 1.79
N VAL A 70 -0.74 3.62 0.59
CA VAL A 70 -1.79 4.35 -0.15
C VAL A 70 -1.82 3.87 -1.59
N GLU A 71 -3.01 3.52 -2.06
CA GLU A 71 -3.29 3.27 -3.47
C GLU A 71 -4.14 4.39 -4.07
N ARG A 72 -3.87 4.72 -5.33
CA ARG A 72 -4.71 5.55 -6.16
C ARG A 72 -5.60 4.66 -7.01
N VAL A 73 -6.90 4.91 -6.92
CA VAL A 73 -7.92 4.23 -7.70
C VAL A 73 -8.47 5.19 -8.74
N MET A 74 -8.40 4.80 -10.01
CA MET A 74 -8.87 5.58 -11.15
C MET A 74 -9.86 4.77 -11.97
N THR A 75 -10.92 5.42 -12.44
CA THR A 75 -11.79 4.83 -13.46
C THR A 75 -11.36 5.35 -14.82
N VAL A 76 -10.87 4.46 -15.69
CA VAL A 76 -10.39 4.80 -17.03
C VAL A 76 -11.37 4.24 -18.05
N ARG A 77 -11.84 5.10 -18.95
CA ARG A 77 -12.63 4.68 -20.10
C ARG A 77 -11.71 4.18 -21.21
N GLN A 78 -11.95 2.97 -21.68
CA GLN A 78 -11.24 2.37 -22.80
C GLN A 78 -11.81 2.83 -24.14
N VAL A 79 -11.06 2.55 -25.22
CA VAL A 79 -11.40 2.94 -26.59
C VAL A 79 -12.67 2.23 -27.09
N ASP A 80 -12.94 1.02 -26.60
CA ASP A 80 -14.16 0.26 -26.88
C ASP A 80 -15.40 0.78 -26.11
N GLY A 81 -15.23 1.82 -25.30
CA GLY A 81 -16.28 2.43 -24.50
C GLY A 81 -16.49 1.81 -23.13
N THR A 82 -15.80 0.71 -22.79
CA THR A 82 -15.84 0.11 -21.46
C THR A 82 -15.10 0.96 -20.43
N THR A 83 -15.36 0.73 -19.15
CA THR A 83 -14.63 1.38 -18.05
C THR A 83 -13.91 0.34 -17.22
N ILE A 84 -12.62 0.56 -16.95
CA ILE A 84 -11.83 -0.26 -16.04
C ILE A 84 -11.42 0.54 -14.81
N THR A 85 -11.33 -0.15 -13.68
CA THR A 85 -10.74 0.41 -12.47
C THR A 85 -9.25 0.07 -12.46
N LYS A 86 -8.40 1.09 -12.49
CA LYS A 86 -6.95 0.96 -12.32
C LYS A 86 -6.57 1.32 -10.89
N ARG A 87 -5.75 0.47 -10.27
CA ARG A 87 -5.16 0.69 -8.95
C ARG A 87 -3.66 0.89 -9.12
N GLU A 88 -3.09 1.82 -8.37
CA GLU A 88 -1.67 2.16 -8.43
C GLU A 88 -1.17 2.48 -7.02
N VAL A 89 -0.13 1.80 -6.55
CA VAL A 89 0.47 2.09 -5.25
C VAL A 89 1.22 3.43 -5.33
N VAL A 90 0.75 4.43 -4.60
CA VAL A 90 1.36 5.76 -4.53
C VAL A 90 2.33 5.86 -3.35
N LEU A 91 1.99 5.20 -2.25
CA LEU A 91 2.85 5.07 -1.08
C LEU A 91 2.95 3.59 -0.71
N ARG A 92 4.15 3.03 -0.85
CA ARG A 92 4.41 1.64 -0.46
C ARG A 92 4.38 1.54 1.06
N PRO A 93 3.57 0.65 1.66
CA PRO A 93 3.68 0.39 3.08
C PRO A 93 5.04 -0.21 3.40
N GLN A 94 5.58 0.12 4.58
CA GLN A 94 6.69 -0.64 5.12
C GLN A 94 6.14 -1.94 5.69
N VAL A 95 6.88 -3.03 5.58
CA VAL A 95 6.46 -4.36 6.05
C VAL A 95 7.60 -5.02 6.79
N VAL A 96 7.25 -5.97 7.65
CA VAL A 96 8.18 -6.84 8.35
C VAL A 96 8.05 -8.23 7.77
N LEU A 97 9.14 -8.83 7.30
CA LEU A 97 9.15 -10.20 6.80
C LEU A 97 9.22 -11.23 7.94
N THR A 98 8.69 -12.43 7.74
CA THR A 98 8.67 -13.49 8.78
C THR A 98 10.05 -13.94 9.25
N ASP A 99 11.06 -13.82 8.40
CA ASP A 99 12.44 -14.17 8.70
C ASP A 99 13.23 -13.03 9.35
N SER A 100 12.61 -11.89 9.66
CA SER A 100 13.29 -10.76 10.34
C SER A 100 13.76 -11.09 11.75
N PHE A 101 13.29 -12.21 12.32
CA PHE A 101 13.55 -12.61 13.70
C PHE A 101 14.26 -13.97 13.81
N GLN A 102 14.82 -14.49 12.71
CA GLN A 102 15.66 -15.70 12.68
C GLN A 102 17.14 -15.36 12.66
#